data_AF-A0A924MEP2-F1
#
_entry.id   AF-A0A924MEP2-F1
#
_cell.length_a   1.000
_cell.length_b   1.000
_cell.length_c   1.000
_cell.angle_alpha   90.00
_cell.angle_beta   90.00
_cell.angle_gamma   90.00
#
_symmetry.space_group_name_H-M   'P 1'
#
loop_
_entity.id
_entity.type
_entity.pdbx_description
1 polymer ?
#
loop_
_entity_poly.entity_id
_entity_poly.type
_entity_poly.pdbx_seq_one_letter_code
_entity_poly.pdbx_strand_id
1 'polypeptide(L)'
;MQNSNLIIKNITQVIDNQYFGCVNYYSSLFDVINVKMEQCDNFQKMSFRNRCTIISSNGLVDLSIPVVGGRNKKQLMRDVKIDYTQAWQRQHIKTITSCYGKAPFFEYYINDIDKLLKCQSFFLFDFNLEIMLWLKKIIQIPIDILFTENFVAHYDQDSIIDNRNKWLPKNFQL
;
A
#
# COMPACT_ATOMS: atom_id res chain seq x y z
N MET A 1 11.18 -38.94 7.04
CA MET A 1 12.02 -38.43 5.94
C MET A 1 11.18 -38.27 4.70
N GLN A 2 10.61 -37.09 4.50
CA GLN A 2 10.23 -36.59 3.18
C GLN A 2 10.63 -35.13 3.21
N ASN A 3 11.86 -34.88 2.75
CA ASN A 3 12.32 -33.55 2.35
C ASN A 3 11.43 -33.12 1.18
N SER A 4 10.30 -32.50 1.47
CA SER A 4 9.60 -31.68 0.48
C SER A 4 10.46 -30.44 0.30
N ASN A 5 11.35 -30.52 -0.70
CA ASN A 5 12.19 -29.44 -1.18
C ASN A 5 11.43 -28.10 -1.10
N LEU A 6 11.87 -27.23 -0.19
CA LEU A 6 11.75 -25.79 -0.41
C LEU A 6 12.52 -25.53 -1.69
N ILE A 7 11.83 -25.62 -2.83
CA ILE A 7 12.27 -24.92 -4.02
C ILE A 7 12.19 -23.46 -3.59
N ILE A 8 13.33 -22.89 -3.20
CA ILE A 8 13.54 -21.46 -3.14
C ILE A 8 13.37 -21.00 -4.59
N LYS A 9 12.12 -20.86 -5.03
CA LYS A 9 11.84 -20.15 -6.26
C LYS A 9 12.24 -18.71 -5.94
N ASN A 10 13.17 -18.16 -6.70
CA ASN A 10 13.44 -16.72 -6.72
C ASN A 10 12.23 -15.99 -7.31
N ILE A 11 11.08 -16.08 -6.64
CA ILE A 11 9.81 -15.55 -7.12
C ILE A 11 9.90 -14.03 -7.00
N THR A 12 9.76 -13.37 -8.15
CA THR A 12 9.55 -11.94 -8.21
C THR A 12 8.06 -11.69 -8.36
N GLN A 13 7.52 -10.80 -7.55
CA GLN A 13 6.14 -10.32 -7.68
C GLN A 13 6.12 -8.87 -8.13
N VAL A 14 5.19 -8.52 -9.00
CA VAL A 14 4.91 -7.12 -9.37
C VAL A 14 3.65 -6.68 -8.64
N ILE A 15 3.68 -5.50 -7.99
CA ILE A 15 2.55 -4.97 -7.21
C ILE A 15 2.30 -3.49 -7.52
N ASP A 16 1.07 -3.03 -7.28
CA ASP A 16 0.77 -1.60 -7.24
C ASP A 16 1.13 -0.97 -5.90
N ASN A 17 1.35 0.35 -5.89
CA ASN A 17 1.72 1.11 -4.71
C ASN A 17 0.47 1.59 -3.93
N GLN A 18 0.21 1.02 -2.74
CA GLN A 18 -1.02 1.24 -1.97
C GLN A 18 -0.81 2.10 -0.71
N TYR A 19 -1.79 2.97 -0.41
CA TYR A 19 -1.90 3.69 0.86
C TYR A 19 -2.45 2.73 1.92
N PHE A 20 -1.61 2.27 2.87
CA PHE A 20 -1.96 1.25 3.86
C PHE A 20 -2.78 0.10 3.26
N GLY A 21 -2.12 -0.75 2.48
CA GLY A 21 -2.74 -1.90 1.81
C GLY A 21 -3.45 -2.85 2.80
N CYS A 22 -4.31 -3.72 2.28
CA CYS A 22 -4.97 -4.72 3.12
C CYS A 22 -3.98 -5.77 3.64
N VAL A 23 -4.38 -6.54 4.66
CA VAL A 23 -3.52 -7.58 5.25
C VAL A 23 -3.07 -8.59 4.20
N ASN A 24 -3.95 -8.99 3.28
CA ASN A 24 -3.63 -9.96 2.21
C ASN A 24 -2.56 -9.42 1.24
N TYR A 25 -2.52 -8.11 1.00
CA TYR A 25 -1.47 -7.48 0.21
C TYR A 25 -0.11 -7.69 0.87
N TYR A 26 0.02 -7.40 2.17
CA TYR A 26 1.27 -7.60 2.91
C TYR A 26 1.60 -9.08 3.14
N SER A 27 0.60 -9.93 3.37
CA SER A 27 0.77 -11.37 3.53
C SER A 27 1.42 -11.99 2.28
N SER A 28 1.01 -11.57 1.08
CA SER A 28 1.60 -12.09 -0.17
C SER A 28 3.10 -11.83 -0.31
N LEU A 29 3.62 -10.84 0.41
CA LEU A 29 5.02 -10.46 0.34
C LEU A 29 5.94 -11.43 1.09
N PHE A 30 5.39 -12.29 1.95
CA PHE A 30 6.16 -13.32 2.65
C PHE A 30 6.46 -14.54 1.78
N ASP A 31 5.76 -14.68 0.66
CA ASP A 31 5.90 -15.83 -0.25
C ASP A 31 6.94 -15.58 -1.37
N VAL A 32 7.61 -14.42 -1.35
CA VAL A 32 8.52 -13.96 -2.41
C VAL A 32 9.80 -13.36 -1.84
N ILE A 33 10.83 -13.26 -2.70
CA ILE A 33 12.12 -12.64 -2.33
C ILE A 33 12.20 -11.21 -2.84
N ASN A 34 11.74 -11.01 -4.07
CA ASN A 34 11.81 -9.71 -4.73
C ASN A 34 10.42 -9.19 -5.02
N VAL A 35 10.23 -7.89 -4.82
CA VAL A 35 9.04 -7.21 -5.28
C VAL A 35 9.40 -6.04 -6.18
N LYS A 36 8.73 -5.96 -7.32
CA LYS A 36 8.81 -4.83 -8.25
C LYS A 36 7.56 -3.97 -8.04
N MET A 37 7.74 -2.81 -7.44
CA MET A 37 6.67 -1.84 -7.28
C MET A 37 6.45 -1.10 -8.60
N GLU A 38 5.21 -1.17 -9.11
CA GLU A 38 4.82 -0.56 -10.37
C GLU A 38 4.70 0.96 -10.24
N GLN A 39 5.53 1.69 -10.99
CA GLN A 39 5.54 3.16 -11.03
C GLN A 39 5.25 3.75 -12.43
N CYS A 40 5.29 2.91 -13.47
CA CYS A 40 5.16 3.32 -14.87
C CYS A 40 3.71 3.17 -15.39
N ASP A 41 2.81 2.59 -14.61
CA ASP A 41 1.39 2.54 -14.92
C ASP A 41 0.67 3.85 -14.52
N ASN A 42 -0.51 4.05 -15.09
CA ASN A 42 -1.39 5.15 -14.75
C ASN A 42 -2.02 4.98 -13.36
N PHE A 43 -2.35 6.10 -12.74
CA PHE A 43 -3.13 6.11 -11.52
C PHE A 43 -4.51 5.47 -11.73
N GLN A 44 -4.79 4.40 -10.98
CA GLN A 44 -6.08 3.74 -11.01
C GLN A 44 -7.02 4.32 -9.95
N LYS A 45 -8.16 4.85 -10.40
CA LYS A 45 -9.22 5.35 -9.52
C LYS A 45 -9.87 4.20 -8.74
N MET A 46 -10.47 4.54 -7.59
CA MET A 46 -11.21 3.58 -6.75
C MET A 46 -10.36 2.35 -6.38
N SER A 47 -9.05 2.58 -6.22
CA SER A 47 -8.08 1.59 -5.77
C SER A 47 -7.52 2.00 -4.41
N PHE A 48 -6.80 1.10 -3.76
CA PHE A 48 -6.09 1.40 -2.52
C PHE A 48 -4.88 2.32 -2.70
N ARG A 49 -4.56 2.79 -3.91
CA ARG A 49 -3.47 3.75 -4.15
C ARG A 49 -3.64 5.06 -3.37
N ASN A 50 -4.88 5.51 -3.14
CA ASN A 50 -5.16 6.76 -2.44
C ASN A 50 -6.20 6.62 -1.32
N ARG A 51 -6.49 5.39 -0.88
CA ARG A 51 -7.44 5.12 0.20
C ARG A 51 -7.10 3.83 0.90
N CYS A 52 -7.56 3.68 2.13
CA CYS A 52 -7.58 2.42 2.86
C CYS A 52 -8.90 2.28 3.61
N THR A 53 -9.19 1.05 4.04
CA THR A 53 -10.37 0.75 4.85
C THR A 53 -9.90 0.22 6.20
N ILE A 54 -10.43 0.79 7.27
CA ILE A 54 -10.14 0.39 8.64
C ILE A 54 -11.41 -0.07 9.35
N ILE A 55 -11.25 -0.83 10.43
CA ILE A 55 -12.36 -1.37 11.23
C ILE A 55 -12.61 -0.45 12.42
N SER A 56 -13.87 -0.09 12.65
CA SER A 56 -14.35 0.61 13.84
C SER A 56 -15.37 -0.25 14.59
N SER A 57 -15.78 0.19 15.79
CA SER A 57 -16.90 -0.43 16.52
C SER A 57 -18.22 -0.42 15.76
N ASN A 58 -18.38 0.51 14.81
CA ASN A 58 -19.60 0.72 14.03
C ASN A 58 -19.49 0.17 12.60
N GLY A 59 -18.50 -0.69 12.33
CA GLY A 59 -18.22 -1.25 11.01
C GLY A 59 -17.04 -0.58 10.31
N LEU A 60 -16.99 -0.73 8.98
CA LEU A 60 -15.86 -0.29 8.16
C LEU A 60 -15.86 1.22 7.93
N VAL A 61 -14.68 1.82 7.95
CA VAL A 61 -14.46 3.24 7.69
C VAL A 61 -13.40 3.41 6.61
N ASP A 62 -13.74 4.13 5.55
CA ASP A 62 -12.82 4.47 4.48
C ASP A 62 -12.09 5.78 4.79
N LEU A 63 -10.76 5.75 4.64
CA LEU A 63 -9.89 6.93 4.68
C LEU A 63 -9.36 7.17 3.28
N SER A 64 -9.34 8.42 2.81
CA SER A 64 -8.85 8.73 1.46
C SER A 64 -7.99 9.98 1.43
N ILE A 65 -6.84 9.85 0.79
CA ILE A 65 -5.95 10.95 0.48
C ILE A 65 -6.50 11.68 -0.76
N PRO A 66 -6.81 12.99 -0.67
CA PRO A 66 -7.20 13.79 -1.81
C PRO A 66 -5.98 14.05 -2.72
N VAL A 67 -6.23 14.14 -4.03
CA VAL A 67 -5.19 14.31 -5.05
C VAL A 67 -5.51 15.48 -5.97
N VAL A 68 -4.48 16.19 -6.42
CA VAL A 68 -4.60 17.38 -7.27
C VAL A 68 -5.16 17.02 -8.64
N GLY A 69 -6.03 17.88 -9.18
CA GLY A 69 -6.71 17.64 -10.46
C GLY A 69 -7.88 16.66 -10.38
N GLY A 70 -8.20 16.20 -9.15
CA GLY A 70 -9.30 15.31 -8.87
C GLY A 70 -9.15 13.94 -9.53
N ARG A 71 -10.25 13.19 -9.54
CA ARG A 71 -10.24 11.80 -10.00
C ARG A 71 -10.17 11.66 -11.52
N ASN A 72 -10.30 12.71 -12.34
CA ASN A 72 -10.56 12.56 -13.78
C ASN A 72 -9.35 12.69 -14.71
N LYS A 73 -8.16 12.98 -14.18
CA LYS A 73 -6.95 13.10 -14.98
C LYS A 73 -6.26 11.75 -15.14
N LYS A 74 -6.00 11.33 -16.38
CA LYS A 74 -5.09 10.22 -16.68
C LYS A 74 -3.65 10.75 -16.52
N GLN A 75 -2.95 10.24 -15.51
CA GLN A 75 -1.56 10.60 -15.21
C GLN A 75 -0.84 9.36 -14.67
N LEU A 76 0.48 9.31 -14.82
CA LEU A 76 1.30 8.24 -14.26
C LEU A 76 1.19 8.25 -12.74
N MET A 77 1.20 7.06 -12.13
CA MET A 77 1.09 6.90 -10.68
C MET A 77 2.16 7.72 -9.95
N ARG A 78 3.40 7.71 -10.44
CA ARG A 78 4.52 8.48 -9.87
C ARG A 78 4.35 10.01 -9.93
N ASP A 79 3.51 10.51 -10.83
CA ASP A 79 3.29 11.95 -11.02
C ASP A 79 2.06 12.48 -10.27
N VAL A 80 1.29 11.61 -9.60
CA VAL A 80 0.10 12.00 -8.84
C VAL A 80 0.51 12.82 -7.62
N LYS A 81 0.02 14.05 -7.53
CA LYS A 81 0.29 14.95 -6.40
C LYS A 81 -0.80 14.86 -5.34
N ILE A 82 -0.39 14.91 -4.07
CA ILE A 82 -1.31 14.98 -2.93
C ILE A 82 -1.86 16.40 -2.80
N ASP A 83 -3.15 16.52 -2.51
CA ASP A 83 -3.81 17.80 -2.24
C ASP A 83 -3.79 18.12 -0.73
N TYR A 84 -2.93 19.05 -0.33
CA TYR A 84 -2.80 19.49 1.07
C TYR A 84 -3.73 20.67 1.43
N THR A 85 -4.58 21.14 0.51
CA THR A 85 -5.57 22.18 0.83
C THR A 85 -6.67 21.68 1.77
N GLN A 86 -6.83 20.36 1.85
CA GLN A 86 -7.79 19.68 2.72
C GLN A 86 -7.09 19.13 3.97
N ALA A 87 -7.75 19.21 5.12
CA ALA A 87 -7.20 18.74 6.40
C ALA A 87 -7.29 17.21 6.60
N TRP A 88 -7.00 16.43 5.54
CA TRP A 88 -7.16 14.97 5.54
C TRP A 88 -6.23 14.29 6.56
N GLN A 89 -5.00 14.79 6.75
CA GLN A 89 -4.04 14.24 7.73
C GLN A 89 -4.62 14.24 9.14
N ARG A 90 -5.17 15.40 9.54
CA ARG A 90 -5.83 15.57 10.85
C ARG A 90 -7.07 14.68 10.97
N GLN A 91 -7.85 14.57 9.90
CA GLN A 91 -9.02 13.70 9.88
C GLN A 91 -8.62 12.23 10.06
N HIS A 92 -7.60 11.76 9.33
CA HIS A 92 -7.14 10.38 9.40
C HIS A 92 -6.64 10.02 10.79
N ILE A 93 -5.78 10.85 11.40
CA ILE A 93 -5.30 10.60 12.77
C ILE A 93 -6.45 10.58 13.77
N LYS A 94 -7.39 11.53 13.68
CA LYS A 94 -8.56 11.53 14.56
C LYS A 94 -9.37 10.25 14.41
N THR A 95 -9.61 9.79 13.18
CA THR A 95 -10.35 8.54 12.94
C THR A 95 -9.60 7.32 13.46
N ILE A 96 -8.28 7.21 13.19
CA ILE A 96 -7.45 6.10 13.67
C ILE A 96 -7.46 6.04 15.20
N THR A 97 -7.26 7.18 15.88
CA THR A 97 -7.34 7.26 17.34
C THR A 97 -8.73 6.88 17.87
N SER A 98 -9.80 7.29 17.19
CA SER A 98 -11.15 6.90 17.59
C SER A 98 -11.41 5.39 17.42
N CYS A 99 -10.87 4.77 16.37
CA CYS A 99 -11.11 3.35 16.09
C CYS A 99 -10.24 2.42 16.94
N TYR A 100 -8.98 2.80 17.16
CA TYR A 100 -7.96 1.93 17.73
C TYR A 100 -7.34 2.46 19.03
N GLY A 101 -7.79 3.59 19.57
CA GLY A 101 -7.19 4.18 20.78
C GLY A 101 -7.26 3.28 22.03
N LYS A 102 -8.11 2.24 22.01
CA LYS A 102 -8.20 1.20 23.05
C LYS A 102 -7.61 -0.15 22.62
N ALA A 103 -7.07 -0.24 21.41
CA ALA A 103 -6.49 -1.47 20.89
C ALA A 103 -5.15 -1.76 21.59
N PRO A 104 -4.80 -3.05 21.78
CA PRO A 104 -3.47 -3.42 22.23
C PRO A 104 -2.40 -2.79 21.34
N PHE A 105 -1.30 -2.35 21.98
CA PHE A 105 -0.15 -1.74 21.32
C PHE A 105 -0.38 -0.40 20.60
N PHE A 106 -1.55 0.23 20.69
CA PHE A 106 -1.84 1.49 20.00
C PHE A 106 -0.78 2.58 20.23
N GLU A 107 -0.40 2.80 21.50
CA GLU A 107 0.57 3.82 21.89
C GLU A 107 1.98 3.60 21.31
N TYR A 108 2.32 2.36 20.96
CA TYR A 108 3.61 2.02 20.35
C TYR A 108 3.67 2.45 18.88
N TYR A 109 2.56 2.43 18.16
CA TYR A 109 2.52 2.68 16.72
C TYR A 109 2.00 4.08 16.34
N ILE A 110 1.10 4.67 17.14
CA ILE A 110 0.40 5.89 16.74
C ILE A 110 1.33 7.07 16.48
N ASN A 111 2.42 7.20 17.23
CA ASN A 111 3.38 8.29 17.05
C ASN A 111 4.10 8.20 15.69
N ASP A 112 4.42 6.99 15.23
CA ASP A 112 5.05 6.79 13.93
C ASP A 112 4.05 6.97 12.79
N ILE A 113 2.81 6.51 12.97
CA ILE A 113 1.72 6.74 12.02
C ILE A 113 1.44 8.25 11.88
N ASP A 114 1.40 9.00 12.98
CA ASP A 114 1.21 10.46 12.96
C ASP A 114 2.35 11.18 12.23
N LYS A 115 3.61 10.76 12.45
CA LYS A 115 4.76 11.28 11.70
C LYS A 115 4.66 10.96 10.20
N LEU A 116 4.32 9.72 9.84
CA LEU A 116 4.12 9.32 8.45
C LEU A 116 3.03 10.16 7.79
N LEU A 117 1.86 10.30 8.44
CA LEU A 117 0.76 11.08 7.89
C LEU A 117 1.10 12.57 7.77
N LYS A 118 1.91 13.13 8.67
CA LYS A 118 2.36 14.52 8.62
C LYS A 118 3.53 14.76 7.67
N CYS A 119 4.23 13.71 7.23
CA CYS A 119 5.25 13.84 6.19
C CYS A 119 4.58 14.37 4.93
N GLN A 120 5.00 15.57 4.48
CA GLN A 120 4.39 16.21 3.32
C GLN A 120 5.13 15.81 2.04
N SER A 121 5.07 14.52 1.68
CA SER A 121 5.59 14.07 0.39
C SER A 121 4.77 14.72 -0.74
N PHE A 122 5.46 15.18 -1.78
CA PHE A 122 4.81 15.89 -2.88
C PHE A 122 3.98 14.95 -3.78
N PHE A 123 4.51 13.75 -4.02
CA PHE A 123 3.87 12.71 -4.82
C PHE A 123 3.27 11.62 -3.94
N LEU A 124 2.12 11.09 -4.38
CA LEU A 124 1.41 10.00 -3.72
C LEU A 124 2.23 8.71 -3.70
N PHE A 125 2.99 8.44 -4.76
CA PHE A 125 3.83 7.25 -4.84
C PHE A 125 4.88 7.22 -3.73
N ASP A 126 5.60 8.33 -3.56
CA ASP A 126 6.64 8.47 -2.53
C ASP A 126 6.05 8.34 -1.13
N PHE A 127 4.91 8.99 -0.88
CA PHE A 127 4.21 8.90 0.39
C PHE A 127 3.84 7.44 0.76
N ASN A 128 3.27 6.71 -0.18
CA ASN A 128 2.92 5.30 0.00
C ASN A 128 4.17 4.41 0.13
N LEU A 129 5.27 4.76 -0.55
CA LEU A 129 6.54 4.05 -0.42
C LEU A 129 7.11 4.21 1.00
N GLU A 130 7.03 5.40 1.60
CA GLU A 130 7.42 5.61 3.00
C GLU A 130 6.63 4.71 3.96
N ILE A 131 5.31 4.60 3.74
CA ILE A 131 4.44 3.68 4.50
C ILE A 131 4.86 2.22 4.30
N MET A 132 5.11 1.80 3.06
CA MET A 132 5.58 0.45 2.74
C MET A 132 6.90 0.12 3.43
N LEU A 133 7.86 1.05 3.40
CA LEU A 133 9.17 0.88 4.05
C LEU A 133 9.05 0.79 5.57
N TRP A 134 8.20 1.61 6.18
CA TRP A 134 7.92 1.53 7.60
C TRP A 134 7.26 0.18 7.97
N LEU A 135 6.21 -0.25 7.25
CA LEU A 135 5.54 -1.53 7.47
C LEU A 135 6.49 -2.71 7.28
N LYS A 136 7.31 -2.70 6.22
CA LYS A 136 8.35 -3.69 5.98
C LYS A 136 9.28 -3.82 7.19
N LYS A 137 9.70 -2.70 7.78
CA LYS A 137 10.56 -2.69 8.97
C LYS A 137 9.85 -3.26 10.19
N ILE A 138 8.64 -2.79 10.50
CA ILE A 138 7.96 -3.15 11.77
C ILE A 138 7.39 -4.59 11.75
N ILE A 139 6.97 -5.08 10.58
CA ILE A 139 6.45 -6.44 10.37
C ILE A 139 7.57 -7.41 9.94
N GLN A 140 8.79 -6.91 9.72
CA GLN A 140 9.96 -7.69 9.30
C GLN A 140 9.75 -8.46 7.98
N ILE A 141 9.14 -7.81 6.99
CA ILE A 141 8.88 -8.40 5.68
C ILE A 141 10.23 -8.62 4.95
N PRO A 142 10.60 -9.86 4.59
CA PRO A 142 11.95 -10.23 4.14
C PRO A 142 12.14 -10.08 2.63
N ILE A 143 11.66 -8.99 2.04
CA ILE A 143 11.77 -8.73 0.59
C ILE A 143 12.79 -7.66 0.25
N ASP A 144 13.30 -7.70 -0.98
CA ASP A 144 13.92 -6.56 -1.64
C ASP A 144 12.88 -5.80 -2.47
N ILE A 145 12.85 -4.48 -2.33
CA ILE A 145 11.95 -3.60 -3.08
C ILE A 145 12.71 -2.98 -4.24
N LEU A 146 12.27 -3.34 -5.44
CA LEU A 146 12.72 -2.82 -6.72
C LEU A 146 11.59 -2.01 -7.36
N PHE A 147 11.89 -1.23 -8.40
CA PHE A 147 10.90 -0.47 -9.16
C PHE A 147 10.85 -0.92 -10.61
N THR A 148 9.68 -0.82 -11.24
CA THR A 148 9.57 -1.02 -12.69
C THR A 148 10.25 0.15 -13.42
N GLU A 149 11.01 -0.15 -14.47
CA GLU A 149 11.63 0.88 -15.32
C GLU A 149 10.72 1.26 -16.49
N ASN A 150 9.95 0.29 -16.99
CA ASN A 150 9.05 0.42 -18.12
C ASN A 150 7.71 -0.24 -17.80
N PHE A 151 6.64 0.25 -18.43
CA PHE A 151 5.33 -0.38 -18.31
C PHE A 151 5.28 -1.67 -19.14
N VAL A 152 4.90 -2.77 -18.50
CA VAL A 152 4.65 -4.07 -19.13
C VAL A 152 3.18 -4.43 -18.93
N ALA A 153 2.45 -4.61 -20.03
CA ALA A 153 1.02 -4.91 -19.97
C ALA A 153 0.73 -6.30 -19.40
N HIS A 154 1.54 -7.31 -19.81
CA HIS A 154 1.38 -8.69 -19.38
C HIS A 154 2.74 -9.31 -19.08
N TYR A 155 2.88 -9.87 -17.89
CA TYR A 155 4.03 -10.68 -17.51
C TYR A 155 3.74 -12.16 -17.75
N ASP A 156 4.78 -12.92 -18.07
CA ASP A 156 4.73 -14.37 -18.09
C ASP A 156 4.60 -14.90 -16.65
N GLN A 157 3.49 -15.58 -16.36
CA GLN A 157 3.13 -16.05 -15.02
C GLN A 157 4.06 -17.15 -14.51
N ASP A 158 4.73 -17.86 -15.41
CA ASP A 158 5.72 -18.88 -15.04
C ASP A 158 6.98 -18.23 -14.44
N SER A 159 7.20 -16.95 -14.72
CA SER A 159 8.38 -16.18 -14.29
C SER A 159 8.09 -15.15 -13.21
N ILE A 160 6.94 -14.45 -13.29
CA ILE A 160 6.60 -13.32 -12.42
C ILE A 160 5.15 -13.41 -11.98
N ILE A 161 4.91 -13.24 -10.67
CA ILE A 161 3.55 -13.11 -10.13
C ILE A 161 3.10 -11.66 -10.32
N ASP A 162 2.12 -11.42 -11.19
CA ASP A 162 1.51 -10.10 -11.34
C ASP A 162 0.30 -9.95 -10.39
N ASN A 163 0.52 -9.26 -9.27
CA ASN A 163 -0.52 -8.97 -8.29
C ASN A 163 -0.98 -7.50 -8.37
N ARG A 164 -0.62 -6.75 -9.42
CA ARG A 164 -1.14 -5.39 -9.63
C ARG A 164 -2.66 -5.44 -9.68
N ASN A 165 -3.32 -4.57 -8.91
CA ASN A 165 -4.79 -4.46 -8.87
C ASN A 165 -5.52 -5.72 -8.40
N LYS A 166 -4.82 -6.68 -7.80
CA LYS A 166 -5.43 -7.89 -7.23
C LYS A 166 -6.35 -7.54 -6.07
N TRP A 167 -5.88 -6.66 -5.18
CA TRP A 167 -6.66 -6.15 -4.05
C TRP A 167 -7.12 -4.72 -4.33
N LEU A 168 -8.43 -4.56 -4.42
CA LEU A 168 -9.14 -3.31 -4.63
C LEU A 168 -10.24 -3.18 -3.57
N PRO A 169 -10.69 -1.95 -3.27
CA PRO A 169 -11.81 -1.71 -2.35
C PRO A 169 -13.08 -2.52 -2.66
N LYS A 170 -13.31 -2.88 -3.92
CA LYS A 170 -14.50 -3.64 -4.35
C LYS A 170 -14.41 -5.16 -4.17
N ASN A 171 -13.22 -5.71 -3.95
CA ASN A 171 -13.00 -7.16 -3.98
C ASN A 171 -12.09 -7.69 -2.85
N PHE A 172 -11.59 -6.82 -1.97
CA PHE A 172 -10.79 -7.27 -0.84
C PHE A 172 -11.67 -7.94 0.22
N GLN A 173 -11.08 -8.91 0.89
CA GLN A 173 -11.64 -9.55 2.08
C GLN A 173 -10.74 -9.18 3.25
N LEU A 174 -11.36 -8.90 4.40
CA LEU A 174 -10.67 -8.67 5.67
C LEU A 174 -10.36 -9.99 6.36
#